data_AF-A0A966QQ85-F1
#
_entry.id   AF-A0A966QQ85-F1
#
_cell.length_a   1.000
_cell.length_b   1.000
_cell.length_c   1.000
_cell.angle_alpha   90.00
_cell.angle_beta   90.00
_cell.angle_gamma   90.00
#
_symmetry.space_group_name_H-M   'P 1'
#
loop_
_entity.id
_entity.type
_entity.pdbx_description
1 polymer ?
#
loop_
_entity_poly.entity_id
_entity_poly.type
_entity_poly.pdbx_seq_one_letter_code
_entity_poly.pdbx_strand_id
1 'polypeptide(L)'
;MSPAPPRISILVATWNCAPQLGAFLDSLAAQRWQDWQVLLLDNASSDGSAQLVDHFRRGLDSPERVIWSSQPDRGIYDAWNRGLELATGEYVSFIGADDVFVDDHSLGRIAVLTASGADLITARNAYYAVDGRLLRHWGFAWQWRRMRQSMTIAHPAMLLRRELFAQFGGFDARFRICGDYEWLLRLPPSLRSVHSSDSILKVVQAGVSHTRIVQVYAETFGAQRRHLGWLPSAGCWLLNWLKYGRRRLIGLA
;
A
#
# COMPACT_ATOMS: atom_id res chain seq x y z
N MET A 1 2.05 0.18 -31.98
CA MET A 1 2.78 -0.30 -30.78
C MET A 1 2.19 0.43 -29.60
N SER A 2 1.69 -0.27 -28.57
CA SER A 2 1.27 0.41 -27.34
C SER A 2 2.49 1.10 -26.71
N PRO A 3 2.36 2.32 -26.18
CA PRO A 3 3.47 2.99 -25.52
C PRO A 3 4.02 2.12 -24.38
N ALA A 4 5.33 2.18 -24.15
CA ALA A 4 5.95 1.49 -23.03
C ALA A 4 5.29 1.97 -21.71
N PRO A 5 5.08 1.09 -20.72
CA PRO A 5 4.59 1.49 -19.42
C PRO A 5 5.47 2.59 -18.81
N PRO A 6 4.91 3.63 -18.18
CA PRO A 6 5.69 4.65 -17.52
C PRO A 6 6.30 4.12 -16.22
N ARG A 7 7.33 4.81 -15.75
CA ARG A 7 8.02 4.49 -14.50
C ARG A 7 7.08 4.48 -13.30
N ILE A 8 7.27 3.50 -12.42
CA ILE A 8 6.56 3.38 -11.14
C ILE A 8 7.51 3.72 -9.99
N SER A 9 7.12 4.66 -9.11
CA SER A 9 7.79 4.92 -7.84
C SER A 9 7.14 4.09 -6.72
N ILE A 10 7.90 3.18 -6.12
CA ILE A 10 7.49 2.33 -5.00
C ILE A 10 7.96 2.98 -3.70
N LEU A 11 7.03 3.39 -2.84
CA LEU A 11 7.30 4.06 -1.58
C LEU A 11 7.15 3.05 -0.44
N VAL A 12 8.21 2.87 0.33
CA VAL A 12 8.29 1.90 1.43
C VAL A 12 8.74 2.64 2.68
N ALA A 13 7.90 2.64 3.71
CA ALA A 13 8.30 3.15 5.02
C ALA A 13 9.01 2.03 5.79
N THR A 14 10.17 2.34 6.37
CA THR A 14 11.00 1.37 7.09
C THR A 14 11.29 1.85 8.50
N TRP A 15 11.29 0.91 9.45
CA TRP A 15 11.76 1.17 10.80
C TRP A 15 12.12 -0.15 11.48
N ASN A 16 13.40 -0.36 11.75
CA ASN A 16 13.96 -1.55 12.39
C ASN A 16 13.37 -2.87 11.83
N CYS A 17 13.43 -3.00 10.50
CA CYS A 17 12.85 -4.11 9.74
C CYS A 17 13.84 -4.77 8.77
N ALA A 18 15.14 -4.81 9.09
CA ALA A 18 16.18 -5.31 8.19
C ALA A 18 15.89 -6.72 7.61
N PRO A 19 15.43 -7.73 8.38
CA PRO A 19 15.13 -9.04 7.81
C PRO A 19 14.01 -9.00 6.76
N GLN A 20 12.94 -8.25 7.05
CA GLN A 20 11.79 -8.09 6.16
C GLN A 20 12.19 -7.31 4.91
N LEU A 21 12.92 -6.21 5.10
CA LEU A 21 13.42 -5.35 4.02
C LEU A 21 14.30 -6.13 3.04
N GLY A 22 15.15 -7.04 3.54
CA GLY A 22 15.93 -7.94 2.70
C GLY A 22 15.06 -8.75 1.74
N ALA A 23 14.04 -9.42 2.26
CA ALA A 23 13.13 -10.23 1.44
C ALA A 23 12.35 -9.38 0.41
N PHE A 24 11.92 -8.17 0.79
CA PHE A 24 11.29 -7.23 -0.14
C PHE A 24 12.24 -6.86 -1.28
N LEU A 25 13.47 -6.45 -0.96
CA LEU A 25 14.45 -6.02 -1.95
C LEU A 25 14.88 -7.16 -2.88
N ASP A 26 15.07 -8.36 -2.37
CA ASP A 26 15.34 -9.55 -3.20
C ASP A 26 14.19 -9.80 -4.19
N SER A 27 12.94 -9.71 -3.73
CA SER A 27 11.76 -9.87 -4.59
C SER A 27 11.60 -8.77 -5.64
N LEU A 28 12.06 -7.55 -5.31
CA LEU A 28 12.06 -6.40 -6.22
C LEU A 28 13.17 -6.54 -7.29
N ALA A 29 14.39 -6.92 -6.91
CA ALA A 29 15.47 -7.16 -7.86
C ALA A 29 15.15 -8.29 -8.85
N ALA A 30 14.40 -9.31 -8.40
CA ALA A 30 13.97 -10.40 -9.25
C ALA A 30 12.96 -10.00 -10.33
N GLN A 31 12.31 -8.83 -10.25
CA GLN A 31 11.29 -8.43 -11.23
C GLN A 31 11.86 -8.32 -12.65
N ARG A 32 11.21 -8.89 -13.66
CA ARG A 32 11.67 -8.78 -15.05
C ARG A 32 11.42 -7.41 -15.67
N TRP A 33 10.40 -6.70 -15.20
CA TRP A 33 10.16 -5.32 -15.60
C TRP A 33 10.92 -4.38 -14.67
N GLN A 34 11.79 -3.55 -15.25
CA GLN A 34 12.87 -2.86 -14.52
C GLN A 34 12.71 -1.33 -14.46
N ASP A 35 11.68 -0.74 -15.08
CA ASP A 35 11.45 0.72 -15.03
C ASP A 35 10.71 1.14 -13.75
N TRP A 36 11.31 0.80 -12.62
CA TRP A 36 10.84 1.20 -11.30
C TRP A 36 11.89 2.07 -10.60
N GLN A 37 11.40 2.89 -9.69
CA GLN A 37 12.18 3.59 -8.68
C GLN A 37 11.65 3.14 -7.32
N VAL A 38 12.52 2.85 -6.36
CA VAL A 38 12.11 2.53 -4.98
C VAL A 38 12.62 3.61 -4.03
N LEU A 39 11.74 4.09 -3.17
CA LEU A 39 12.01 5.09 -2.14
C LEU A 39 11.81 4.44 -0.78
N LEU A 40 12.92 4.19 -0.10
CA LEU A 40 13.01 3.62 1.23
C LEU A 40 13.10 4.77 2.24
N LEU A 41 12.01 4.98 2.96
CA LEU A 41 11.73 6.15 3.78
C LEU A 41 11.85 5.71 5.24
N ASP A 42 13.02 5.92 5.81
CA ASP A 42 13.44 5.27 7.03
C ASP A 42 13.32 6.16 8.25
N ASN A 43 12.78 5.61 9.35
CA ASN A 43 12.61 6.31 10.62
C ASN A 43 13.85 6.17 11.52
N ALA A 44 15.03 6.51 11.00
CA ALA A 44 16.31 6.42 11.72
C ALA A 44 16.59 5.03 12.33
N SER A 45 16.50 3.98 11.51
CA SER A 45 16.75 2.60 11.93
C SER A 45 18.19 2.37 12.41
N SER A 46 18.35 1.46 13.37
CA SER A 46 19.65 1.10 13.96
C SER A 46 19.99 -0.39 13.86
N ASP A 47 19.29 -1.11 12.99
CA ASP A 47 19.28 -2.58 12.93
C ASP A 47 20.04 -3.17 11.74
N GLY A 48 20.79 -2.36 11.00
CA GLY A 48 21.49 -2.78 9.78
C GLY A 48 20.76 -2.47 8.47
N SER A 49 19.55 -1.88 8.52
CA SER A 49 18.76 -1.56 7.32
C SER A 49 19.54 -0.71 6.31
N ALA A 50 20.31 0.28 6.76
CA ALA A 50 21.09 1.14 5.86
C ALA A 50 22.18 0.36 5.08
N GLN A 51 22.89 -0.55 5.76
CA GLN A 51 23.93 -1.39 5.16
C GLN A 51 23.33 -2.35 4.12
N LEU A 52 22.15 -2.90 4.44
CA LEU A 52 21.41 -3.79 3.54
C LEU A 52 21.00 -3.05 2.25
N VAL A 53 20.50 -1.82 2.37
CA VAL A 53 20.11 -0.99 1.22
C VAL A 53 21.32 -0.59 0.37
N ASP A 54 22.43 -0.27 1.01
CA ASP A 54 23.68 0.04 0.30
C ASP A 54 24.22 -1.20 -0.45
N HIS A 55 24.17 -2.38 0.17
CA HIS A 55 24.52 -3.63 -0.51
C HIS A 55 23.62 -3.88 -1.72
N PHE A 56 22.30 -3.76 -1.55
CA PHE A 56 21.33 -3.91 -2.63
C PHE A 56 21.62 -2.96 -3.80
N ARG A 57 21.85 -1.68 -3.52
CA ARG A 57 22.18 -0.66 -4.53
C ARG A 57 23.38 -1.05 -5.38
N ARG A 58 24.47 -1.49 -4.76
CA ARG A 58 25.71 -1.87 -5.47
C ARG A 58 25.54 -3.07 -6.41
N GLY A 59 24.50 -3.89 -6.19
CA GLY A 59 24.19 -5.05 -7.02
C GLY A 59 23.34 -4.75 -8.25
N LEU A 60 22.90 -3.50 -8.46
CA LEU A 60 22.04 -3.11 -9.59
C LEU A 60 22.82 -2.37 -10.67
N ASP A 61 22.40 -2.55 -11.92
CA ASP A 61 22.93 -1.78 -13.06
C ASP A 61 22.60 -0.28 -12.98
N SER A 62 21.50 0.07 -12.31
CA SER A 62 20.98 1.43 -12.13
C SER A 62 20.76 1.73 -10.65
N PRO A 63 21.82 1.96 -9.85
CA PRO A 63 21.72 2.19 -8.40
C PRO A 63 20.93 3.45 -8.04
N GLU A 64 20.87 4.45 -8.93
CA GLU A 64 20.19 5.73 -8.74
C GLU A 64 18.67 5.60 -8.63
N ARG A 65 18.09 4.48 -9.08
CA ARG A 65 16.66 4.20 -8.93
C ARG A 65 16.26 3.78 -7.52
N VAL A 66 17.23 3.55 -6.63
CA VAL A 66 16.99 3.28 -5.21
C VAL A 66 17.32 4.54 -4.42
N ILE A 67 16.33 5.10 -3.73
CA ILE A 67 16.48 6.26 -2.84
C ILE A 67 16.34 5.80 -1.40
N TRP A 68 17.31 6.15 -0.56
CA TRP A 68 17.30 5.93 0.89
C TRP A 68 17.23 7.30 1.56
N SER A 69 16.18 7.54 2.34
CA SER A 69 15.98 8.79 3.06
C SER A 69 15.66 8.48 4.52
N SER A 70 16.69 8.50 5.36
CA SER A 70 16.61 8.18 6.78
C SER A 70 16.62 9.43 7.66
N GLN A 71 15.55 9.63 8.42
CA GLN A 71 15.39 10.69 9.41
C GLN A 71 14.21 10.34 10.32
N PRO A 72 14.17 10.86 11.56
CA PRO A 72 13.00 10.67 12.41
C PRO A 72 11.71 11.17 11.73
N ASP A 73 10.65 10.39 11.85
CA ASP A 73 9.32 10.71 11.32
C ASP A 73 8.22 10.57 12.37
N ARG A 74 7.05 11.10 12.01
CA ARG A 74 5.83 11.03 12.83
C ARG A 74 4.95 9.84 12.47
N GLY A 75 5.47 8.82 11.79
CA GLY A 75 4.76 7.62 11.35
C GLY A 75 4.73 7.43 9.83
N ILE A 76 4.17 6.29 9.40
CA ILE A 76 4.16 5.82 8.01
C ILE A 76 3.69 6.87 6.98
N TYR A 77 2.67 7.66 7.30
CA TYR A 77 2.13 8.67 6.39
C TYR A 77 3.03 9.91 6.26
N ASP A 78 3.78 10.25 7.31
CA ASP A 78 4.80 11.29 7.26
C ASP A 78 5.98 10.86 6.36
N ALA A 79 6.40 9.60 6.52
CA ALA A 79 7.38 8.98 5.63
C ALA A 79 6.90 9.00 4.17
N TRP A 80 5.70 8.49 3.88
CA TRP A 80 5.14 8.46 2.52
C TRP A 80 4.95 9.84 1.91
N ASN A 81 4.57 10.86 2.69
CA ASN A 81 4.48 12.24 2.18
C ASN A 81 5.84 12.77 1.70
N ARG A 82 6.94 12.54 2.44
CA ARG A 82 8.29 12.84 1.91
C ARG A 82 8.60 12.04 0.65
N GLY A 83 8.22 10.76 0.63
CA GLY A 83 8.41 9.93 -0.55
C GLY A 83 7.71 10.48 -1.79
N LEU A 84 6.53 11.07 -1.65
CA LEU A 84 5.79 11.69 -2.75
C LEU A 84 6.53 12.89 -3.36
N GLU A 85 7.27 13.65 -2.54
CA GLU A 85 8.09 14.77 -3.01
C GLU A 85 9.32 14.31 -3.81
N LEU A 86 9.85 13.13 -3.47
CA LEU A 86 11.02 12.52 -4.12
C LEU A 86 10.67 11.62 -5.31
N ALA A 87 9.40 11.22 -5.44
CA ALA A 87 8.93 10.28 -6.45
C ALA A 87 8.98 10.88 -7.87
N THR A 88 9.61 10.17 -8.79
CA THR A 88 9.76 10.58 -10.20
C THR A 88 8.84 9.83 -11.16
N GLY A 89 8.26 8.72 -10.73
CA GLY A 89 7.34 7.92 -11.53
C GLY A 89 6.03 8.65 -11.84
N GLU A 90 5.40 8.30 -12.96
CA GLU A 90 4.05 8.78 -13.28
C GLU A 90 3.03 8.15 -12.33
N TYR A 91 3.30 6.91 -11.91
CA TYR A 91 2.52 6.19 -10.90
C TYR A 91 3.33 5.98 -9.63
N VAL A 92 2.63 5.97 -8.50
CA VAL A 92 3.16 5.61 -7.19
C VAL A 92 2.49 4.35 -6.67
N SER A 93 3.26 3.54 -5.94
CA SER A 93 2.80 2.38 -5.18
C SER A 93 3.29 2.52 -3.74
N PHE A 94 2.52 2.04 -2.78
CA PHE A 94 2.85 2.10 -1.35
C PHE A 94 2.87 0.68 -0.80
N ILE A 95 4.06 0.15 -0.54
CA ILE A 95 4.26 -1.26 -0.17
C ILE A 95 4.87 -1.33 1.23
N GLY A 96 4.43 -2.30 2.04
CA GLY A 96 5.05 -2.57 3.33
C GLY A 96 6.42 -3.19 3.17
N ALA A 97 7.36 -2.89 4.07
CA ALA A 97 8.70 -3.48 4.04
C ALA A 97 8.69 -5.01 4.28
N ASP A 98 7.57 -5.55 4.76
CA ASP A 98 7.31 -6.97 5.02
C ASP A 98 6.48 -7.67 3.94
N ASP A 99 6.07 -6.95 2.90
CA ASP A 99 5.39 -7.50 1.74
C ASP A 99 6.41 -7.90 0.66
N VAL A 100 6.19 -9.01 -0.04
CA VAL A 100 7.09 -9.46 -1.13
C VAL A 100 6.30 -9.73 -2.41
N PHE A 101 6.92 -9.52 -3.58
CA PHE A 101 6.26 -9.85 -4.85
C PHE A 101 5.99 -11.36 -4.96
N VAL A 102 4.86 -11.73 -5.57
CA VAL A 102 4.45 -13.13 -5.70
C VAL A 102 5.41 -13.93 -6.58
N ASP A 103 5.85 -13.31 -7.67
CA ASP A 103 6.76 -13.84 -8.68
C ASP A 103 7.52 -12.69 -9.40
N ASP A 104 8.43 -13.04 -10.31
CA ASP A 104 9.25 -12.11 -11.10
C ASP A 104 8.48 -11.33 -12.19
N HIS A 105 7.19 -11.59 -12.38
CA HIS A 105 6.33 -10.91 -13.34
C HIS A 105 5.32 -9.94 -12.70
N SER A 106 5.21 -9.95 -11.38
CA SER A 106 4.14 -9.31 -10.63
C SER A 106 4.04 -7.80 -10.88
N LEU A 107 5.18 -7.09 -10.84
CA LEU A 107 5.22 -5.65 -11.11
C LEU A 107 4.94 -5.35 -12.58
N GLY A 108 5.47 -6.15 -13.50
CA GLY A 108 5.21 -6.00 -14.94
C GLY A 108 3.72 -6.19 -15.31
N ARG A 109 3.02 -7.12 -14.65
CA ARG A 109 1.58 -7.36 -14.87
C ARG A 109 0.74 -6.12 -14.58
N ILE A 110 1.02 -5.41 -13.48
CA ILE A 110 0.30 -4.17 -13.16
C ILE A 110 0.80 -2.98 -13.97
N ALA A 111 2.09 -2.92 -14.31
CA ALA A 111 2.67 -1.86 -15.12
C ALA A 111 2.01 -1.79 -16.50
N VAL A 112 1.76 -2.93 -17.16
CA VAL A 112 1.09 -2.96 -18.48
C VAL A 112 -0.30 -2.32 -18.45
N LEU A 113 -1.01 -2.36 -17.32
CA LEU A 113 -2.36 -1.79 -17.19
C LEU A 113 -2.37 -0.26 -17.23
N THR A 114 -1.22 0.40 -17.03
CA THR A 114 -1.07 1.86 -17.17
C THR A 114 -1.39 2.35 -18.58
N ALA A 115 -1.23 1.50 -19.60
CA ALA A 115 -1.59 1.81 -20.99
C ALA A 115 -3.08 2.09 -21.18
N SER A 116 -3.94 1.69 -20.22
CA SER A 116 -5.37 2.07 -20.21
C SER A 116 -5.61 3.56 -19.92
N GLY A 117 -4.60 4.26 -19.42
CA GLY A 117 -4.72 5.65 -18.97
C GLY A 117 -5.45 5.80 -17.62
N ALA A 118 -5.75 4.71 -16.91
CA ALA A 118 -6.44 4.73 -15.62
C ALA A 118 -5.71 5.61 -14.58
N ASP A 119 -6.47 6.22 -13.68
CA ASP A 119 -5.93 7.02 -12.58
C ASP A 119 -5.59 6.12 -11.37
N LEU A 120 -6.27 4.99 -11.25
CA LEU A 120 -6.08 3.96 -10.22
C LEU A 120 -6.07 2.57 -10.83
N ILE A 121 -5.02 1.80 -10.58
CA ILE A 121 -4.94 0.38 -10.93
C ILE A 121 -4.96 -0.41 -9.63
N THR A 122 -5.87 -1.38 -9.50
CA THR A 122 -5.92 -2.27 -8.33
C THR A 122 -5.67 -3.72 -8.72
N ALA A 123 -5.00 -4.46 -7.87
CA ALA A 123 -4.81 -5.91 -7.99
C ALA A 123 -5.16 -6.59 -6.67
N ARG A 124 -4.80 -7.87 -6.53
CA ARG A 124 -4.99 -8.64 -5.30
C ARG A 124 -3.68 -8.82 -4.55
N ASN A 125 -3.81 -9.06 -3.25
CA ASN A 125 -2.77 -9.65 -2.42
C ASN A 125 -3.09 -11.12 -2.17
N ALA A 126 -2.06 -11.95 -2.09
CA ALA A 126 -2.13 -13.30 -1.53
C ALA A 126 -1.77 -13.22 -0.05
N TYR A 127 -2.74 -13.50 0.83
CA TYR A 127 -2.57 -13.42 2.28
C TYR A 127 -2.13 -14.77 2.84
N TYR A 128 -1.08 -14.75 3.65
CA TYR A 128 -0.50 -15.94 4.28
C TYR A 128 -0.58 -15.86 5.81
N ALA A 129 -0.73 -17.01 6.46
CA ALA A 129 -0.49 -17.13 7.89
C ALA A 129 1.02 -17.13 8.19
N VAL A 130 1.38 -16.93 9.46
CA VAL A 130 2.78 -16.93 9.93
C VAL A 130 3.48 -18.27 9.66
N ASP A 131 2.71 -19.37 9.61
CA ASP A 131 3.19 -20.72 9.26
C ASP A 131 3.41 -20.93 7.74
N GLY A 132 3.18 -19.90 6.91
CA GLY A 132 3.34 -19.96 5.46
C GLY A 132 2.15 -20.54 4.70
N ARG A 133 1.03 -20.86 5.36
CA ARG A 133 -0.18 -21.33 4.67
C ARG A 133 -0.92 -20.19 3.98
N LEU A 134 -1.27 -20.36 2.71
CA LEU A 134 -2.14 -19.43 1.98
C LEU A 134 -3.54 -19.42 2.60
N LEU A 135 -4.01 -18.25 2.99
CA LEU A 135 -5.33 -18.04 3.61
C LEU A 135 -6.37 -17.63 2.58
N ARG A 136 -6.03 -16.66 1.72
CA ARG A 136 -6.94 -16.12 0.69
C ARG A 136 -6.21 -15.21 -0.29
N HIS A 137 -6.85 -14.99 -1.43
CA HIS A 137 -6.56 -13.83 -2.28
C HIS A 137 -7.59 -12.74 -2.00
N TRP A 138 -7.14 -11.52 -1.73
CA TRP A 138 -8.04 -10.39 -1.48
C TRP A 138 -7.55 -9.13 -2.18
N GLY A 139 -8.47 -8.51 -2.90
CA GLY A 139 -8.39 -7.20 -3.55
C GLY A 139 -9.54 -7.16 -4.55
N PHE A 140 -10.22 -6.03 -4.66
CA PHE A 140 -11.36 -5.87 -5.56
C PHE A 140 -11.17 -4.65 -6.46
N ALA A 141 -11.93 -4.60 -7.54
CA ALA A 141 -12.06 -3.41 -8.36
C ALA A 141 -12.54 -2.22 -7.52
N TRP A 142 -12.07 -1.02 -7.87
CA TRP A 142 -12.51 0.21 -7.26
C TRP A 142 -14.03 0.38 -7.43
N GLN A 143 -14.73 0.52 -6.30
CA GLN A 143 -16.16 0.81 -6.28
C GLN A 143 -16.43 1.79 -5.15
N TRP A 144 -16.58 3.06 -5.49
CA TRP A 144 -16.78 4.14 -4.51
C TRP A 144 -17.88 3.84 -3.48
N ARG A 145 -19.01 3.26 -3.93
CA ARG A 145 -20.12 2.87 -3.04
C ARG A 145 -19.71 1.87 -1.96
N ARG A 146 -18.81 0.94 -2.27
CA ARG A 146 -18.29 -0.05 -1.32
C ARG A 146 -17.19 0.54 -0.46
N MET A 147 -16.29 1.33 -1.06
CA MET A 147 -15.20 2.01 -0.35
C MET A 147 -15.71 2.88 0.80
N ARG A 148 -16.85 3.55 0.64
CA ARG A 148 -17.49 4.31 1.72
C ARG A 148 -17.89 3.50 2.95
N GLN A 149 -18.08 2.19 2.81
CA GLN A 149 -18.46 1.29 3.91
C GLN A 149 -17.24 0.67 4.59
N SER A 150 -16.27 0.24 3.77
CA SER A 150 -15.00 -0.34 4.22
C SER A 150 -13.99 -0.35 3.07
N MET A 151 -12.72 -0.47 3.41
CA MET A 151 -11.65 -0.66 2.43
C MET A 151 -11.80 -2.02 1.72
N THR A 152 -12.15 -1.99 0.44
CA THR A 152 -12.31 -3.22 -0.37
C THR A 152 -11.11 -3.52 -1.24
N ILE A 153 -10.31 -2.51 -1.58
CA ILE A 153 -9.12 -2.68 -2.39
C ILE A 153 -7.94 -3.10 -1.51
N ALA A 154 -7.02 -3.87 -2.08
CA ALA A 154 -5.80 -4.26 -1.40
C ALA A 154 -4.76 -3.15 -1.59
N HIS A 155 -4.50 -2.34 -0.57
CA HIS A 155 -3.71 -1.13 -0.75
C HIS A 155 -2.27 -1.35 -1.22
N PRO A 156 -1.53 -2.32 -0.67
CA PRO A 156 -0.19 -2.63 -1.19
C PRO A 156 -0.20 -3.00 -2.68
N ALA A 157 -1.30 -3.57 -3.18
CA ALA A 157 -1.48 -3.97 -4.57
C ALA A 157 -2.21 -2.91 -5.40
N MET A 158 -1.78 -1.65 -5.33
CA MET A 158 -2.32 -0.60 -6.19
C MET A 158 -1.25 0.28 -6.82
N LEU A 159 -1.58 0.86 -7.98
CA LEU A 159 -0.88 1.99 -8.56
C LEU A 159 -1.82 3.18 -8.61
N LEU A 160 -1.33 4.35 -8.17
CA LEU A 160 -2.05 5.61 -8.24
C LEU A 160 -1.26 6.57 -9.13
N ARG A 161 -1.96 7.33 -10.00
CA ARG A 161 -1.33 8.47 -10.67
C ARG A 161 -0.80 9.43 -9.62
N ARG A 162 0.49 9.78 -9.71
CA ARG A 162 1.17 10.67 -8.76
C ARG A 162 0.49 12.04 -8.67
N GLU A 163 -0.02 12.54 -9.79
CA GLU A 163 -0.73 13.83 -9.88
C GLU A 163 -1.98 13.92 -8.98
N LEU A 164 -2.59 12.77 -8.62
CA LEU A 164 -3.72 12.77 -7.68
C LEU A 164 -3.32 13.34 -6.31
N PHE A 165 -2.07 13.20 -5.90
CA PHE A 165 -1.58 13.76 -4.63
C PHE A 165 -1.40 15.28 -4.69
N ALA A 166 -1.13 15.84 -5.89
CA ALA A 166 -1.15 17.28 -6.09
C ALA A 166 -2.59 17.83 -6.05
N GLN A 167 -3.55 17.07 -6.57
CA GLN A 167 -4.97 17.46 -6.63
C GLN A 167 -5.71 17.31 -5.29
N PHE A 168 -5.47 16.23 -4.55
CA PHE A 168 -6.21 15.86 -3.33
C PHE A 168 -5.37 15.98 -2.04
N GLY A 169 -4.15 16.50 -2.15
CA GLY A 169 -3.18 16.63 -1.08
C GLY A 169 -2.53 15.31 -0.68
N GLY A 170 -1.53 15.37 0.20
CA GLY A 170 -0.89 14.19 0.78
C GLY A 170 -1.75 13.48 1.84
N PHE A 171 -1.17 12.42 2.43
CA PHE A 171 -1.76 11.73 3.56
C PHE A 171 -1.81 12.62 4.80
N ASP A 172 -2.82 12.41 5.65
CA ASP A 172 -2.91 13.09 6.93
C ASP A 172 -2.12 12.33 8.00
N ALA A 173 -0.94 12.86 8.36
CA ALA A 173 -0.01 12.23 9.30
C ALA A 173 -0.53 12.08 10.74
N ARG A 174 -1.75 12.57 11.05
CA ARG A 174 -2.42 12.30 12.32
C ARG A 174 -2.96 10.87 12.41
N PHE A 175 -3.25 10.25 11.27
CA PHE A 175 -3.59 8.83 11.22
C PHE A 175 -2.37 7.97 11.49
N ARG A 176 -2.59 6.77 12.04
CA ARG A 176 -1.50 5.80 12.29
C ARG A 176 -1.69 4.50 11.52
N ILE A 177 -2.94 4.17 11.16
CA ILE A 177 -3.27 2.91 10.49
C ILE A 177 -4.20 3.10 9.30
N CYS A 178 -5.14 4.07 9.33
CA CYS A 178 -6.17 4.20 8.30
C CYS A 178 -6.08 5.50 7.48
N GLY A 179 -4.91 6.14 7.43
CA GLY A 179 -4.67 7.34 6.61
C GLY A 179 -4.70 7.07 5.11
N ASP A 180 -4.37 5.86 4.69
CA ASP A 180 -4.52 5.38 3.32
C ASP A 180 -5.99 5.25 2.92
N TYR A 181 -6.80 4.62 3.78
CA TYR A 181 -8.24 4.54 3.60
C TYR A 181 -8.88 5.93 3.59
N GLU A 182 -8.48 6.81 4.52
CA GLU A 182 -8.96 8.19 4.54
C GLU A 182 -8.61 8.94 3.25
N TRP A 183 -7.40 8.79 2.74
CA TRP A 183 -6.97 9.45 1.52
C TRP A 183 -7.76 8.94 0.30
N LEU A 184 -7.98 7.63 0.21
CA LEU A 184 -8.82 7.04 -0.84
C LEU A 184 -10.26 7.55 -0.78
N LEU A 185 -10.79 7.88 0.41
CA LEU A 185 -12.10 8.50 0.56
C LEU A 185 -12.19 9.93 0.00
N ARG A 186 -11.09 10.55 -0.41
CA ARG A 186 -11.11 11.85 -1.09
C ARG A 186 -11.37 11.71 -2.60
N LEU A 187 -11.14 10.53 -3.17
CA LEU A 187 -11.22 10.31 -4.61
C LEU A 187 -12.67 10.27 -5.12
N PRO A 188 -12.93 10.81 -6.32
CA PRO A 188 -14.28 10.89 -6.85
C PRO A 188 -14.81 9.52 -7.30
N PRO A 189 -16.15 9.33 -7.32
CA PRO A 189 -16.77 8.13 -7.87
C PRO A 189 -16.46 7.89 -9.36
N SER A 190 -16.17 8.96 -10.11
CA SER A 190 -15.87 8.95 -11.54
C SER A 190 -14.41 8.65 -11.88
N LEU A 191 -13.57 8.36 -10.88
CA LEU A 191 -12.15 8.04 -11.09
C LEU A 191 -12.00 6.89 -12.09
N ARG A 192 -11.13 7.06 -13.10
CA ARG A 192 -10.88 5.99 -14.07
C ARG A 192 -10.04 4.93 -13.39
N SER A 193 -10.54 3.71 -13.34
CA SER A 193 -9.85 2.62 -12.67
C SER A 193 -9.87 1.32 -13.46
N VAL A 194 -8.79 0.55 -13.36
CA VAL A 194 -8.69 -0.80 -13.91
C VAL A 194 -8.32 -1.78 -12.80
N HIS A 195 -8.80 -3.02 -12.92
CA HIS A 195 -8.54 -4.07 -11.93
C HIS A 195 -7.90 -5.29 -12.58
N SER A 196 -6.83 -5.80 -11.96
CA SER A 196 -6.31 -7.15 -12.23
C SER A 196 -6.84 -8.15 -11.20
N SER A 197 -7.24 -9.33 -11.67
CA SER A 197 -7.57 -10.47 -10.81
C SER A 197 -6.34 -11.19 -10.24
N ASP A 198 -5.14 -10.85 -10.69
CA ASP A 198 -3.89 -11.47 -10.25
C ASP A 198 -3.49 -11.00 -8.87
N SER A 199 -2.81 -11.88 -8.14
CA SER A 199 -2.10 -11.49 -6.92
C SER A 199 -0.68 -11.08 -7.23
N ILE A 200 -0.28 -9.93 -6.70
CA ILE A 200 1.02 -9.33 -7.01
C ILE A 200 1.95 -9.27 -5.80
N LEU A 201 1.38 -9.25 -4.59
CA LEU A 201 2.14 -9.29 -3.34
C LEU A 201 1.68 -10.45 -2.46
N LYS A 202 2.63 -11.05 -1.77
CA LYS A 202 2.41 -11.94 -0.62
C LYS A 202 2.46 -11.07 0.63
N VAL A 203 1.40 -11.16 1.44
CA VAL A 203 1.23 -10.37 2.66
C VAL A 203 1.04 -11.32 3.82
N VAL A 204 1.86 -11.19 4.86
CA VAL A 204 1.70 -12.01 6.07
C VAL A 204 0.65 -11.37 6.98
N GLN A 205 -0.32 -12.16 7.43
CA GLN A 205 -1.43 -11.70 8.27
C GLN A 205 -1.00 -11.49 9.75
N ALA A 206 0.09 -10.78 9.97
CA ALA A 206 0.63 -10.39 11.28
C ALA A 206 0.83 -8.86 11.42
N GLY A 207 0.47 -8.08 10.39
CA GLY A 207 0.68 -6.64 10.35
C GLY A 207 -0.09 -5.84 11.42
N VAL A 208 0.28 -4.57 11.57
CA VAL A 208 -0.24 -3.65 12.62
C VAL A 208 -1.76 -3.54 12.62
N SER A 209 -2.39 -3.60 11.45
CA SER A 209 -3.85 -3.54 11.29
C SER A 209 -4.59 -4.74 11.91
N HIS A 210 -3.91 -5.87 12.07
CA HIS A 210 -4.47 -7.05 12.75
C HIS A 210 -4.31 -6.97 14.27
N THR A 211 -3.20 -6.40 14.75
CA THR A 211 -2.89 -6.33 16.19
C THR A 211 -3.59 -5.16 16.89
N ARG A 212 -3.86 -4.06 16.18
CA ARG A 212 -4.45 -2.82 16.75
C ARG A 212 -5.88 -2.54 16.28
N ILE A 213 -6.72 -3.56 16.31
CA ILE A 213 -8.07 -3.50 15.75
C ILE A 213 -8.96 -2.38 16.33
N VAL A 214 -8.86 -2.07 17.63
CA VAL A 214 -9.66 -0.99 18.24
C VAL A 214 -9.31 0.36 17.61
N GLN A 215 -8.02 0.61 17.41
CA GLN A 215 -7.52 1.81 16.74
C GLN A 215 -7.95 1.85 15.28
N VAL A 216 -7.90 0.72 14.56
CA VAL A 216 -8.42 0.60 13.19
C VAL A 216 -9.87 1.04 13.11
N TYR A 217 -10.74 0.52 14.00
CA TYR A 217 -12.16 0.90 14.00
C TYR A 217 -12.36 2.39 14.29
N ALA A 218 -11.62 2.95 15.27
CA ALA A 218 -11.72 4.36 15.62
C ALA A 218 -11.26 5.28 14.47
N GLU A 219 -10.10 4.99 13.87
CA GLU A 219 -9.58 5.77 12.74
C GLU A 219 -10.45 5.63 11.48
N THR A 220 -10.94 4.42 11.18
CA THR A 220 -11.89 4.19 10.08
C THR A 220 -13.17 5.02 10.25
N PHE A 221 -13.73 5.04 11.45
CA PHE A 221 -14.91 5.85 11.75
C PHE A 221 -14.60 7.35 11.63
N GLY A 222 -13.43 7.80 12.10
CA GLY A 222 -12.97 9.18 11.94
C GLY A 222 -12.86 9.59 10.47
N ALA A 223 -12.27 8.74 9.64
CA ALA A 223 -12.16 8.94 8.19
C ALA A 223 -13.53 9.02 7.52
N GLN A 224 -14.44 8.08 7.82
CA GLN A 224 -15.80 8.07 7.28
C GLN A 224 -16.58 9.32 7.71
N ARG A 225 -16.51 9.70 8.99
CA ARG A 225 -17.21 10.88 9.51
C ARG A 225 -16.78 12.15 8.82
N ARG A 226 -15.47 12.30 8.53
CA ARG A 226 -14.91 13.47 7.85
C ARG A 226 -15.50 13.67 6.45
N HIS A 227 -15.73 12.58 5.70
CA HIS A 227 -16.09 12.64 4.29
C HIS A 227 -17.57 12.37 4.00
N LEU A 228 -18.23 11.58 4.86
CA LEU A 228 -19.60 11.11 4.65
C LEU A 228 -20.60 11.76 5.62
N GLY A 229 -20.13 12.44 6.65
CA GLY A 229 -20.96 12.93 7.76
C GLY A 229 -21.31 11.84 8.77
N TRP A 230 -21.95 12.25 9.87
CA TRP A 230 -22.14 11.38 11.04
C TRP A 230 -23.12 10.22 10.79
N LEU A 231 -24.29 10.50 10.20
CA LEU A 231 -25.35 9.48 10.00
C LEU A 231 -24.91 8.32 9.09
N PRO A 232 -24.32 8.56 7.89
CA PRO A 232 -23.85 7.47 7.04
C PRO A 232 -22.71 6.67 7.69
N SER A 233 -21.85 7.33 8.46
CA SER A 233 -20.73 6.68 9.16
C SER A 233 -21.22 5.78 10.29
N ALA A 234 -22.21 6.22 11.06
CA ALA A 234 -22.86 5.39 12.08
C ALA A 234 -23.51 4.14 11.47
N GLY A 235 -24.17 4.28 10.31
CA GLY A 235 -24.71 3.15 9.56
C GLY A 235 -23.63 2.17 9.08
N CYS A 236 -22.51 2.67 8.54
CA CYS A 236 -21.38 1.84 8.13
C CYS A 236 -20.75 1.10 9.33
N TRP A 237 -20.58 1.80 10.45
CA TRP A 237 -20.09 1.21 11.70
C TRP A 237 -21.01 0.08 12.18
N LEU A 238 -22.33 0.30 12.21
CA LEU A 238 -23.30 -0.72 12.63
C LEU A 238 -23.26 -1.95 11.72
N LEU A 239 -23.21 -1.74 10.39
CA LEU A 239 -23.09 -2.83 9.42
C LEU A 239 -21.79 -3.63 9.61
N ASN A 240 -20.66 -2.96 9.83
CA ASN A 240 -19.38 -3.62 10.08
C ASN A 240 -19.37 -4.35 11.43
N TRP A 241 -19.98 -3.78 12.47
CA TRP A 241 -20.14 -4.43 13.77
C TRP A 241 -21.01 -5.69 13.66
N LEU A 242 -22.11 -5.64 12.91
CA LEU A 242 -22.96 -6.81 12.66
C LEU A 242 -22.22 -7.91 11.89
N LYS A 243 -21.40 -7.54 10.89
CA LYS A 243 -20.62 -8.49 10.07
C LYS A 243 -19.45 -9.13 10.82
N TYR A 244 -18.70 -8.34 11.58
CA TYR A 244 -17.40 -8.75 12.14
C TYR A 244 -17.38 -8.75 13.67
N GLY A 245 -18.09 -7.81 14.31
CA GLY A 245 -18.14 -7.68 15.77
C GLY A 245 -18.83 -8.85 16.46
N ARG A 246 -19.89 -9.42 15.86
CA ARG A 246 -20.59 -10.60 16.41
C ARG A 246 -19.69 -11.82 16.58
N ARG A 247 -18.73 -12.04 15.68
CA ARG A 247 -17.83 -13.21 15.74
C ARG A 247 -16.86 -13.15 16.93
N ARG A 248 -16.62 -11.96 17.48
CA ARG A 248 -15.71 -11.74 18.62
C ARG A 248 -16.35 -11.94 20.00
N LEU A 249 -17.66 -11.73 20.12
CA LEU A 249 -18.39 -12.01 21.36
C LEU A 249 -18.61 -13.52 21.61
N ILE A 250 -18.51 -14.34 20.55
CA ILE A 250 -18.75 -15.79 20.60
C ILE A 250 -17.42 -16.58 20.70
N GLY A 251 -16.28 -15.90 20.83
CA GLY A 251 -14.98 -16.56 21.04
C GLY A 251 -14.49 -17.43 19.87
N LEU A 252 -14.97 -17.20 18.63
CA LEU A 252 -14.63 -17.98 17.44
C LEU A 252 -13.52 -17.32 16.60
N ALA A 253 -12.49 -16.74 17.23
CA ALA A 253 -11.35 -16.13 16.54
C ALA A 253 -10.10 -17.01 16.67
#